data_AF-A0A950X9C3-F1
#
_entry.id   AF-A0A950X9C3-F1
#
_cell.length_a   1.000
_cell.length_b   1.000
_cell.length_c   1.000
_cell.angle_alpha   90.00
_cell.angle_beta   90.00
_cell.angle_gamma   90.00
#
_symmetry.space_group_name_H-M   'P 1'
#
loop_
_entity.id
_entity.type
_entity.pdbx_description
1 polymer ?
#
loop_
_entity_poly.entity_id
_entity_poly.type
_entity_poly.pdbx_seq_one_letter_code
_entity_poly.pdbx_strand_id
1 'polypeptide(L)'
;MTRDLFPESESALRNGLARFGDRRILEFAAAHDFVLVSTDGDFERLLKHFPSAKIVILRSCDYPTEIAADVLRRNAIRIAELSTSHGQMIILE
;
A
#
# COMPACT_ATOMS: atom_id res chain seq x y z
N MET A 1 -14.24 -4.95 -1.22
CA MET A 1 -14.21 -5.53 0.14
C MET A 1 -12.84 -6.16 0.37
N THR A 2 -11.92 -5.42 0.96
CA THR A 2 -10.53 -5.88 1.24
C THR A 2 -10.39 -6.41 2.67
N ARG A 3 -11.36 -6.11 3.54
CA ARG A 3 -11.38 -6.51 4.95
C ARG A 3 -11.44 -8.03 5.18
N ASP A 4 -11.94 -8.81 4.23
CA ASP A 4 -11.97 -10.27 4.37
C ASP A 4 -10.57 -10.90 4.25
N LEU A 5 -9.62 -10.20 3.62
CA LEU A 5 -8.23 -10.64 3.46
C LEU A 5 -7.26 -9.89 4.36
N PHE A 6 -7.55 -8.62 4.63
CA PHE A 6 -6.78 -7.75 5.50
C PHE A 6 -7.73 -7.12 6.51
N PRO A 7 -8.08 -7.83 7.59
CA PRO A 7 -9.12 -7.40 8.54
C PRO A 7 -8.83 -6.07 9.22
N GLU A 8 -7.53 -5.80 9.38
CA GLU A 8 -6.96 -4.58 9.95
C GLU A 8 -6.65 -3.51 8.90
N SER A 9 -6.99 -3.75 7.61
CA SER A 9 -6.80 -2.74 6.58
C SER A 9 -7.73 -1.55 6.77
N GLU A 10 -7.16 -0.35 6.77
CA GLU A 10 -7.89 0.90 6.79
C GLU A 10 -7.57 1.77 5.57
N SER A 11 -8.57 2.51 5.11
CA SER A 11 -8.37 3.44 4.01
C SER A 11 -7.74 4.73 4.54
N ALA A 12 -6.61 5.14 3.98
CA ALA A 12 -5.99 6.43 4.25
C ALA A 12 -6.99 7.61 4.04
N LEU A 13 -7.93 7.46 3.09
CA LEU A 13 -9.02 8.45 2.89
C LEU A 13 -9.95 8.56 4.10
N ARG A 14 -10.25 7.43 4.75
CA ARG A 14 -11.13 7.38 5.93
C ARG A 14 -10.44 7.84 7.21
N ASN A 15 -9.11 7.76 7.28
CA ASN A 15 -8.31 8.28 8.39
C ASN A 15 -7.96 9.77 8.25
N GLY A 16 -8.54 10.48 7.28
CA GLY A 16 -8.24 11.90 7.04
C GLY A 16 -6.83 12.15 6.47
N LEU A 17 -6.08 11.09 6.17
CA LEU A 17 -4.72 11.15 5.62
C LEU A 17 -4.71 11.69 4.18
N ALA A 18 -5.83 11.63 3.47
CA ALA A 18 -6.02 12.20 2.13
C ALA A 18 -5.67 13.68 1.99
N ARG A 19 -5.78 14.43 3.09
CA ARG A 19 -5.50 15.88 3.11
C ARG A 19 -4.02 16.19 3.35
N PHE A 20 -3.21 15.18 3.63
CA PHE A 20 -1.79 15.31 3.87
C PHE A 20 -1.02 14.78 2.66
N GLY A 21 0.11 15.40 2.32
CA GLY A 21 0.93 14.96 1.20
C GLY A 21 1.57 13.59 1.44
N ASP A 22 1.99 12.94 0.36
CA ASP A 22 2.50 11.57 0.28
C ASP A 22 3.51 11.20 1.37
N ARG A 23 4.40 12.14 1.73
CA ARG A 23 5.38 11.95 2.80
C ARG A 23 4.74 11.61 4.15
N ARG A 24 3.67 12.32 4.54
CA ARG A 24 2.97 12.05 5.80
C ARG A 24 2.22 10.73 5.77
N ILE A 25 1.72 10.34 4.61
CA ILE A 25 1.07 9.02 4.43
C ILE A 25 2.11 7.92 4.64
N LEU A 26 3.32 8.07 4.09
CA LEU A 26 4.43 7.14 4.31
C LEU A 26 4.92 7.13 5.76
N GLU A 27 5.04 8.29 6.41
CA GLU A 27 5.41 8.39 7.83
C GLU A 27 4.41 7.64 8.71
N PHE A 28 3.11 7.87 8.48
CA PHE A 28 2.07 7.17 9.20
C PHE A 28 2.14 5.66 8.96
N ALA A 29 2.27 5.23 7.71
CA ALA A 29 2.34 3.82 7.39
C ALA A 29 3.55 3.14 8.05
N ALA A 30 4.72 3.77 8.00
CA ALA A 30 5.94 3.28 8.64
C ALA A 30 5.85 3.25 10.17
N ALA A 31 5.24 4.27 10.79
CA ALA A 31 5.13 4.37 12.24
C ALA A 31 4.16 3.34 12.85
N HIS A 32 3.23 2.82 12.06
CA HIS A 32 2.19 1.89 12.48
C HIS A 32 2.33 0.49 11.83
N ASP A 33 3.48 0.19 11.22
CA ASP A 33 3.76 -1.08 10.54
C ASP A 33 2.73 -1.46 9.45
N PHE A 34 2.11 -0.46 8.83
CA PHE A 34 1.21 -0.68 7.71
C PHE A 34 1.97 -0.86 6.39
N VAL A 35 1.44 -1.75 5.55
CA VAL A 35 1.77 -1.79 4.13
C VAL A 35 0.83 -0.84 3.39
N LEU A 36 1.38 0.22 2.81
CA LEU A 36 0.62 1.17 1.99
C LEU A 36 0.30 0.52 0.63
N VAL A 37 -0.96 0.58 0.20
CA VAL A 37 -1.34 0.21 -1.18
C VAL A 37 -1.70 1.48 -1.92
N SER A 38 -1.05 1.76 -3.05
CA SER A 38 -1.29 2.97 -3.84
C SER A 38 -1.25 2.69 -5.34
N THR A 39 -1.99 3.48 -6.11
CA THR A 39 -1.88 3.53 -7.58
C THR A 39 -0.90 4.60 -8.05
N ASP A 40 -0.41 5.43 -7.13
CA ASP A 40 0.47 6.54 -7.42
C ASP A 40 1.93 6.09 -7.41
N GLY A 41 2.58 6.17 -8.58
CA GLY A 41 3.98 5.80 -8.75
C GLY A 41 4.97 6.81 -8.14
N ASP A 42 4.56 8.01 -7.75
CA ASP A 42 5.48 9.00 -7.17
C ASP A 42 6.02 8.54 -5.80
N PHE A 43 5.29 7.66 -5.11
CA PHE A 43 5.77 7.03 -3.88
C PHE A 43 7.06 6.21 -4.08
N GLU A 44 7.31 5.66 -5.28
CA GLU A 44 8.56 4.94 -5.58
C GLU A 44 9.79 5.84 -5.30
N ARG A 45 9.68 7.13 -5.63
CA ARG A 45 10.76 8.11 -5.44
C ARG A 45 10.92 8.54 -3.99
N LEU A 46 9.83 8.52 -3.22
CA LEU A 46 9.80 8.94 -1.82
C LEU A 46 10.31 7.84 -0.89
N LEU A 47 10.16 6.56 -1.26
CA LEU A 47 10.50 5.41 -0.44
C LEU A 47 11.95 5.41 0.08
N LYS A 48 12.89 5.97 -0.71
CA LYS A 48 14.30 6.13 -0.32
C LYS A 48 14.51 6.97 0.94
N HIS A 49 13.54 7.80 1.31
CA HIS A 49 13.56 8.62 2.52
C HIS A 49 12.87 7.97 3.71
N PHE A 50 12.21 6.82 3.51
CA PHE A 50 11.42 6.12 4.52
C PHE A 50 11.79 4.62 4.54
N PRO A 51 12.95 4.26 5.10
CA PRO A 51 13.50 2.90 5.04
C PRO A 51 12.59 1.82 5.66
N SER A 52 11.75 2.23 6.61
CA SER A 52 10.80 1.34 7.29
C SER A 52 9.44 1.27 6.60
N ALA A 53 9.15 2.15 5.63
CA ALA A 53 7.89 2.13 4.91
C ALA A 53 7.86 0.98 3.90
N LYS A 54 6.69 0.35 3.81
CA LYS A 54 6.41 -0.74 2.88
C LYS A 54 5.26 -0.35 1.98
N ILE A 55 5.41 -0.56 0.68
CA ILE A 55 4.41 -0.15 -0.30
C ILE A 55 4.14 -1.23 -1.36
N VAL A 56 2.88 -1.31 -1.75
CA VAL A 56 2.40 -2.06 -2.91
C VAL A 56 1.90 -1.04 -3.92
N ILE A 57 2.56 -0.96 -5.07
CA ILE A 57 2.11 -0.13 -6.19
C ILE A 57 1.24 -0.97 -7.11
N LEU A 58 -0.02 -0.58 -7.28
CA LEU A 58 -0.90 -1.12 -8.30
C LEU A 58 -0.72 -0.30 -9.58
N ARG A 59 -0.04 -0.85 -10.58
CA ARG A 59 0.11 -0.21 -11.89
C ARG A 59 -1.13 -0.43 -12.74
N SER A 60 -1.29 0.45 -13.73
CA SER A 60 -2.31 0.29 -14.76
C SER A 60 -3.75 0.23 -14.21
N CYS A 61 -4.04 0.89 -13.08
CA CYS A 61 -5.39 0.97 -12.49
C CYS A 61 -6.36 1.86 -13.30
N ASP A 62 -6.65 1.50 -14.54
CA ASP A 62 -7.82 1.98 -15.27
C ASP A 62 -9.09 1.14 -14.97
N TYR A 63 -9.00 0.23 -14.01
CA TYR A 63 -10.02 -0.77 -13.72
C TYR A 63 -10.82 -0.51 -12.42
N PRO A 64 -12.06 -1.04 -12.31
CA PRO A 64 -12.92 -0.85 -11.15
C PRO A 64 -12.29 -1.39 -9.84
N THR A 65 -12.73 -0.85 -8.69
CA THR A 65 -12.23 -1.22 -7.35
C THR A 65 -12.31 -2.72 -7.05
N GLU A 66 -13.23 -3.44 -7.67
CA GLU A 66 -13.34 -4.91 -7.55
C GLU A 66 -12.14 -5.64 -8.17
N ILE A 67 -11.64 -5.15 -9.31
CA ILE A 67 -10.45 -5.71 -9.97
C ILE A 67 -9.21 -5.44 -9.13
N ALA A 68 -9.09 -4.23 -8.57
CA ALA A 68 -8.01 -3.92 -7.62
C ALA A 68 -8.03 -4.85 -6.40
N ALA A 69 -9.22 -5.14 -5.86
CA ALA A 69 -9.35 -6.11 -4.78
C ALA A 69 -8.89 -7.50 -5.22
N ASP A 70 -9.24 -7.96 -6.42
CA ASP A 70 -8.83 -9.26 -6.96
C ASP A 70 -7.33 -9.37 -7.20
N VAL A 71 -6.68 -8.31 -7.69
CA VAL A 71 -5.22 -8.24 -7.81
C VAL A 71 -4.57 -8.38 -6.43
N LEU A 72 -5.09 -7.68 -5.41
CA LEU A 72 -4.60 -7.82 -4.04
C LEU A 72 -4.85 -9.23 -3.50
N ARG A 73 -6.01 -9.86 -3.79
CA ARG A 73 -6.31 -11.24 -3.37
C ARG A 73 -5.30 -12.23 -3.91
N ARG A 74 -5.04 -12.17 -5.22
CA ARG A 74 -4.12 -13.07 -5.91
C ARG A 74 -2.68 -12.94 -5.42
N ASN A 75 -2.32 -11.79 -4.87
CA ASN A 75 -0.99 -11.48 -4.39
C ASN A 75 -0.88 -11.43 -2.85
N ALA A 76 -1.90 -11.87 -2.11
CA ALA A 76 -1.97 -11.72 -0.66
C ALA A 76 -0.75 -12.31 0.07
N ILE A 77 -0.23 -13.45 -0.39
CA ILE A 77 0.98 -14.08 0.16
C ILE A 77 2.20 -13.17 -0.01
N ARG A 78 2.42 -12.64 -1.22
CA ARG A 78 3.53 -11.73 -1.52
C ARG A 78 3.45 -10.44 -0.70
N ILE A 79 2.23 -9.93 -0.50
CA ILE A 79 1.98 -8.73 0.33
C ILE A 79 2.29 -9.04 1.80
N ALA A 80 1.89 -10.20 2.31
CA ALA A 80 2.21 -10.63 3.67
C ALA A 80 3.71 -10.87 3.87
N GLU A 81 4.41 -11.41 2.87
CA GLU A 81 5.87 -11.55 2.89
C GLU A 81 6.57 -10.19 2.88
N LEU A 82 5.99 -9.17 2.25
CA LEU A 82 6.55 -7.82 2.27
C LEU A 82 6.67 -7.31 3.70
N SER A 83 5.67 -7.56 4.56
CA SER A 83 5.68 -7.09 5.96
C SER A 83 6.80 -7.72 6.80
N THR A 84 7.32 -8.89 6.41
CA THR A 84 8.41 -9.58 7.11
C THR A 84 9.77 -9.49 6.41
N SER A 85 9.77 -9.10 5.13
CA SER A 85 10.97 -8.95 4.30
C SER A 85 11.72 -7.63 4.55
N HIS A 86 12.99 -7.60 4.12
CA HIS A 86 13.81 -6.39 4.00
C HIS A 86 13.45 -5.55 2.77
N GLY A 87 12.61 -6.09 1.88
CA GLY A 87 12.08 -5.35 0.74
C GLY A 87 11.09 -4.27 1.19
N GLN A 88 11.13 -3.12 0.51
CA GLN A 88 10.23 -2.00 0.79
C GLN A 88 9.08 -1.88 -0.22
N MET A 89 9.16 -2.53 -1.38
CA MET A 89 8.21 -2.33 -2.46
C MET A 89 7.89 -3.60 -3.25
N ILE A 90 6.62 -3.75 -3.62
CA ILE A 90 6.15 -4.69 -4.64
C ILE A 90 5.29 -3.94 -5.65
N ILE A 91 5.40 -4.32 -6.91
CA ILE A 91 4.59 -3.79 -8.00
C ILE A 91 3.66 -4.90 -8.48
N LEU A 92 2.38 -4.59 -8.59
CA LEU A 92 1.34 -5.48 -9.11
C LEU A 92 0.71 -4.84 -10.36
N GLU A 93 0.39 -5.66 -11.35
CA GLU A 93 -0.33 -5.27 -12.57
C GLU A 93 -1.81 -5.69 -12.46
#